data_AF-A0A0C2F711-F1
#
_entry.id   AF-A0A0C2F711-F1
#
_cell.length_a   1.000
_cell.length_b   1.000
_cell.length_c   1.000
_cell.angle_alpha   90.00
_cell.angle_beta   90.00
_cell.angle_gamma   90.00
#
_symmetry.space_group_name_H-M   'P 1'
#
loop_
_entity.id
_entity.type
_entity.pdbx_description
1 polymer ?
#
loop_
_entity_poly.entity_id
_entity_poly.type
_entity_poly.pdbx_seq_one_letter_code
_entity_poly.pdbx_strand_id
1 'polypeptide(L)'
;MIDFTVSLPRRVTQRQGCTKQTLSVFVDSSKRVYACVAYITTETEEGRYTRLYCAKSKQTDRTQTIPKLELLAIFIGMNMTEYIITKSGLKYDKVNIFSDSTIVLAWIHSKKRLPSLVTKLTQKIQMSRERIASIQKIRFYHVPTEENVAVHATGGLSREAARNHAWFKGLEWLNSTESNWPVSTFEELTQTDEDECYAFLNTIEETNKIAHEKARIWPTEKIISYDKIKRIVAYSLRFVRNISRSRIASIDCCETFDLIPNA
;
A
#
# COMPACT_ATOMS: atom_id res chain seq x y z
N MET A 1 -29.54 -19.03 -5.67
CA MET A 1 -28.14 -19.52 -5.63
C MET A 1 -27.47 -18.90 -4.40
N ILE A 2 -27.79 -19.39 -3.19
CA ILE A 2 -27.47 -18.73 -1.89
C ILE A 2 -26.86 -19.75 -0.90
N ASP A 3 -26.06 -20.71 -1.37
CA ASP A 3 -25.70 -21.87 -0.54
C ASP A 3 -24.31 -21.74 0.12
N PHE A 4 -23.91 -20.51 0.46
CA PHE A 4 -22.72 -20.25 1.26
C PHE A 4 -23.09 -19.45 2.50
N THR A 5 -22.83 -20.03 3.68
CA THR A 5 -23.07 -19.40 4.98
C THR A 5 -21.89 -19.69 5.89
N VAL A 6 -21.39 -18.67 6.56
CA VAL A 6 -20.35 -18.78 7.60
C VAL A 6 -20.85 -18.05 8.83
N SER A 7 -20.77 -18.72 9.99
CA SER A 7 -21.09 -18.12 11.28
C SER A 7 -19.83 -17.58 11.92
N LEU A 8 -19.84 -16.29 12.26
CA LEU A 8 -18.75 -15.63 12.96
C LEU A 8 -19.23 -15.16 14.34
N PRO A 9 -18.46 -15.40 15.40
CA PRO A 9 -18.82 -14.90 16.72
C PRO A 9 -18.77 -13.37 16.74
N ARG A 10 -19.88 -12.72 17.13
CA ARG A 10 -19.95 -11.25 17.27
C ARG A 10 -18.90 -10.71 18.24
N ARG A 11 -18.61 -11.45 19.30
CA ARG A 11 -17.58 -11.09 20.30
C ARG A 11 -16.23 -11.58 19.81
N VAL A 12 -15.33 -10.66 19.46
CA VAL A 12 -13.98 -11.00 18.97
C VAL A 12 -13.02 -11.32 20.13
N THR A 13 -13.19 -10.68 21.30
CA THR A 13 -12.34 -10.92 22.47
C THR A 13 -13.09 -10.71 23.78
N GLN A 14 -12.51 -11.18 24.88
CA GLN A 14 -12.99 -10.92 26.22
C GLN A 14 -12.29 -9.68 26.81
N ARG A 15 -13.04 -8.81 27.50
CA ARG A 15 -12.49 -7.60 28.15
C ARG A 15 -11.87 -7.86 29.52
N GLN A 16 -12.29 -8.94 30.18
CA GLN A 16 -11.82 -9.37 31.50
C GLN A 16 -11.37 -10.83 31.39
N GLY A 17 -10.44 -11.25 32.25
CA GLY A 17 -9.87 -12.59 32.22
C GLY A 17 -8.92 -12.85 31.05
N CYS A 18 -8.56 -11.83 30.25
CA CYS A 18 -7.48 -11.94 29.29
C CYS A 18 -6.14 -11.63 29.96
N THR A 19 -5.16 -12.48 29.73
CA THR A 19 -3.79 -12.27 30.18
C THR A 19 -2.98 -11.49 29.15
N LYS A 20 -3.20 -11.76 27.86
CA LYS A 20 -2.57 -11.05 26.74
C LYS A 20 -3.49 -10.89 25.53
N GLN A 21 -3.31 -9.81 24.79
CA GLN A 21 -3.96 -9.54 23.52
C GLN A 21 -2.95 -9.12 22.45
N THR A 22 -2.99 -9.76 21.29
CA THR A 22 -2.14 -9.46 20.14
C THR A 22 -2.99 -9.10 18.94
N LEU A 23 -2.71 -7.94 18.33
CA LEU A 23 -3.29 -7.54 17.04
C LEU A 23 -2.32 -7.91 15.93
N SER A 24 -2.82 -8.67 14.96
CA SER A 24 -2.05 -9.14 13.81
C SER A 24 -2.71 -8.64 12.53
N VAL A 25 -2.00 -7.83 11.75
CA VAL A 25 -2.52 -7.23 10.52
C VAL A 25 -1.72 -7.73 9.33
N PHE A 26 -2.37 -8.45 8.44
CA PHE A 26 -1.78 -8.93 7.18
C PHE A 26 -2.16 -7.99 6.06
N VAL A 27 -1.21 -7.72 5.17
CA VAL A 27 -1.42 -6.87 4.00
C VAL A 27 -1.01 -7.62 2.74
N ASP A 28 -1.69 -7.32 1.64
CA ASP A 28 -1.34 -7.86 0.33
C ASP A 28 -1.81 -6.93 -0.79
N SER A 29 -1.21 -7.07 -1.97
CA SER A 29 -1.68 -6.40 -3.17
C SER A 29 -1.54 -7.23 -4.44
N SER A 30 -2.49 -7.03 -5.34
CA SER A 30 -2.43 -7.46 -6.73
C SER A 30 -2.57 -6.25 -7.66
N LYS A 31 -2.40 -6.45 -8.97
CA LYS A 31 -2.63 -5.42 -10.00
C LYS A 31 -4.02 -4.75 -9.98
N ARG A 32 -4.99 -5.31 -9.26
CA ARG A 32 -6.38 -4.86 -9.28
C ARG A 32 -6.86 -4.38 -7.92
N VAL A 33 -6.32 -4.92 -6.83
CA VAL A 33 -6.79 -4.69 -5.47
C VAL A 33 -5.60 -4.72 -4.52
N TYR A 34 -5.56 -3.80 -3.57
CA TYR A 34 -4.74 -3.95 -2.36
C TYR A 34 -5.65 -4.06 -1.14
N ALA A 35 -5.23 -4.82 -0.14
CA ALA A 35 -6.05 -5.16 0.99
C ALA A 35 -5.26 -5.32 2.29
N CYS A 36 -5.98 -5.26 3.39
CA CYS A 36 -5.49 -5.62 4.70
C CYS A 36 -6.57 -6.37 5.50
N VAL A 37 -6.13 -7.23 6.41
CA VAL A 37 -7.00 -8.00 7.32
C VAL A 37 -6.38 -8.03 8.71
N ALA A 38 -7.21 -7.80 9.72
CA ALA A 38 -6.83 -7.72 11.12
C ALA A 38 -7.45 -8.87 11.92
N TYR A 39 -6.62 -9.54 12.70
CA TYR A 39 -7.00 -10.58 13.65
C TYR A 39 -6.61 -10.16 15.07
N ILE A 40 -7.42 -10.57 16.04
CA ILE A 40 -7.07 -10.46 17.46
C ILE A 40 -6.86 -11.87 18.00
N THR A 41 -5.66 -12.10 18.53
CA THR A 41 -5.34 -13.28 19.33
C THR A 41 -5.49 -12.91 20.81
N THR A 42 -6.29 -13.67 21.54
CA THR A 42 -6.52 -13.49 22.97
C THR A 42 -5.99 -14.70 23.72
N GLU A 43 -5.19 -14.45 24.75
CA GLU A 43 -4.73 -15.44 25.69
C GLU A 43 -5.50 -15.30 27.01
N THR A 44 -5.96 -16.42 27.53
CA THR A 44 -6.72 -16.57 28.78
C THR A 44 -6.14 -17.73 29.58
N GLU A 45 -6.56 -17.92 30.83
CA GLU A 45 -6.15 -19.07 31.64
C GLU A 45 -6.55 -20.42 31.00
N GLU A 46 -7.67 -20.44 30.27
CA GLU A 46 -8.21 -21.63 29.61
C GLU A 46 -7.54 -21.93 28.26
N GLY A 47 -6.72 -21.01 27.74
CA GLY A 47 -6.03 -21.17 26.48
C GLY A 47 -6.05 -19.92 25.59
N ARG A 48 -5.70 -20.12 24.32
CA ARG A 48 -5.49 -19.07 23.33
C ARG A 48 -6.36 -19.28 22.10
N TYR A 49 -6.92 -18.19 21.58
CA TYR A 49 -7.71 -18.22 20.35
C TYR A 49 -7.53 -16.96 19.51
N THR A 50 -7.65 -17.11 18.20
CA THR A 50 -7.61 -16.02 17.22
C THR A 50 -8.98 -15.83 16.59
N ARG A 51 -9.36 -14.57 16.32
CA ARG A 51 -10.61 -14.23 15.63
C ARG A 51 -10.40 -13.07 14.65
N LEU A 52 -11.07 -13.15 13.51
CA LEU A 52 -11.15 -12.06 12.54
C LEU A 52 -11.82 -10.84 13.20
N TYR A 53 -11.15 -9.69 13.14
CA TYR A 53 -11.68 -8.43 13.66
C TYR A 53 -12.28 -7.58 12.53
N CYS A 54 -11.50 -7.29 11.49
CA CYS A 54 -11.98 -6.61 10.30
C CYS A 54 -11.07 -6.84 9.10
N ALA A 55 -11.56 -6.56 7.90
CA ALA A 55 -10.79 -6.56 6.67
C ALA A 55 -11.20 -5.36 5.81
N LYS A 56 -10.29 -4.92 4.95
CA LYS A 56 -10.53 -3.81 4.01
C LYS A 56 -9.78 -4.07 2.72
N SER A 57 -10.46 -3.89 1.60
CA SER A 57 -9.86 -3.92 0.27
C SER A 57 -10.15 -2.63 -0.48
N LYS A 58 -9.31 -2.30 -1.45
CA LYS A 58 -9.51 -1.14 -2.33
C LYS A 58 -9.05 -1.47 -3.74
N GLN A 59 -9.94 -1.23 -4.70
CA GLN A 59 -9.64 -1.39 -6.12
C GLN A 59 -8.66 -0.31 -6.60
N THR A 60 -7.81 -0.68 -7.55
CA THR A 60 -6.82 0.21 -8.17
C THR A 60 -6.82 0.06 -9.69
N ASP A 61 -6.16 1.01 -10.36
CA ASP A 61 -5.90 0.90 -11.79
C ASP A 61 -4.75 -0.07 -12.06
N ARG A 62 -4.72 -0.67 -13.25
CA ARG A 62 -3.67 -1.62 -13.63
C ARG A 62 -2.34 -0.94 -14.00
N THR A 63 -2.29 0.38 -13.95
CA THR A 63 -1.12 1.19 -14.37
C THR A 63 -0.11 1.36 -13.25
N GLN A 64 -0.49 1.12 -11.99
CA GLN A 64 0.47 1.14 -10.89
C GLN A 64 1.46 -0.05 -10.96
N THR A 65 2.68 0.19 -10.49
CA THR A 65 3.67 -0.85 -10.25
C THR A 65 3.29 -1.67 -9.02
N ILE A 66 3.64 -2.97 -9.02
CA ILE A 66 3.35 -3.87 -7.88
C ILE A 66 3.94 -3.33 -6.57
N PRO A 67 5.21 -2.91 -6.49
CA PRO A 67 5.78 -2.38 -5.24
C PRO A 67 5.05 -1.15 -4.68
N LYS A 68 4.46 -0.32 -5.55
CA LYS A 68 3.66 0.81 -5.10
C LYS A 68 2.32 0.35 -4.51
N LEU A 69 1.71 -0.68 -5.08
CA LEU A 69 0.47 -1.27 -4.57
C LEU A 69 0.70 -1.99 -3.24
N GLU A 70 1.82 -2.69 -3.09
CA GLU A 70 2.24 -3.31 -1.83
C GLU A 70 2.46 -2.26 -0.73
N LEU A 71 3.13 -1.15 -1.06
CA LEU A 71 3.29 -0.02 -0.14
C LEU A 71 1.96 0.65 0.22
N LEU A 72 1.00 0.70 -0.71
CA LEU A 72 -0.37 1.16 -0.43
C LEU A 72 -1.14 0.16 0.46
N ALA A 73 -0.91 -1.14 0.33
CA ALA A 73 -1.47 -2.17 1.20
C ALA A 73 -1.00 -1.96 2.65
N ILE A 74 0.31 -1.74 2.85
CA ILE A 74 0.85 -1.41 4.17
C ILE A 74 0.26 -0.09 4.69
N PHE A 75 0.13 0.93 3.84
CA PHE A 75 -0.47 2.21 4.26
C PHE A 75 -1.92 2.04 4.77
N ILE A 76 -2.76 1.25 4.11
CA ILE A 76 -4.13 1.00 4.62
C ILE A 76 -4.12 0.10 5.85
N GLY A 77 -3.20 -0.86 5.95
CA GLY A 77 -2.98 -1.67 7.14
C GLY A 77 -2.63 -0.80 8.35
N MET A 78 -1.69 0.13 8.19
CA MET A 78 -1.28 1.10 9.21
C MET A 78 -2.43 2.00 9.67
N ASN A 79 -3.21 2.55 8.75
CA ASN A 79 -4.37 3.37 9.10
C ASN A 79 -5.45 2.55 9.85
N MET A 80 -5.65 1.29 9.45
CA MET A 80 -6.55 0.37 10.16
C MET A 80 -6.02 0.09 11.57
N THR A 81 -4.74 -0.21 11.72
CA THR A 81 -4.09 -0.42 13.01
C THR A 81 -4.24 0.77 13.94
N GLU A 82 -3.95 1.98 13.46
CA GLU A 82 -4.15 3.23 14.22
C GLU A 82 -5.61 3.37 14.67
N TYR A 83 -6.56 3.16 13.76
CA TYR A 83 -7.98 3.22 14.09
C TYR A 83 -8.38 2.20 15.17
N ILE A 84 -7.92 0.96 15.04
CA ILE A 84 -8.20 -0.10 16.01
C ILE A 84 -7.65 0.26 17.39
N ILE A 85 -6.37 0.64 17.46
CA ILE A 85 -5.71 0.99 18.72
C ILE A 85 -6.41 2.16 19.40
N THR A 86 -6.76 3.21 18.64
CA THR A 86 -7.32 4.44 19.20
C THR A 86 -8.82 4.34 19.51
N LYS A 87 -9.58 3.47 18.84
CA LYS A 87 -11.05 3.42 18.96
C LYS A 87 -11.62 2.16 19.60
N SER A 88 -10.89 1.05 19.64
CA SER A 88 -11.43 -0.21 20.17
C SER A 88 -11.62 -0.21 21.70
N GLY A 89 -10.88 0.63 22.42
CA GLY A 89 -10.82 0.60 23.89
C GLY A 89 -10.17 -0.69 24.43
N LEU A 90 -9.48 -1.44 23.58
CA LEU A 90 -8.71 -2.62 23.96
C LEU A 90 -7.25 -2.25 24.17
N LYS A 91 -6.59 -2.94 25.10
CA LYS A 91 -5.15 -2.81 25.34
C LYS A 91 -4.45 -4.00 24.67
N TYR A 92 -3.52 -3.72 23.77
CA TYR A 92 -2.75 -4.75 23.08
C TYR A 92 -1.35 -4.83 23.67
N ASP A 93 -0.89 -6.04 23.97
CA ASP A 93 0.49 -6.31 24.38
C ASP A 93 1.42 -6.26 23.16
N LYS A 94 0.92 -6.74 22.01
CA LYS A 94 1.67 -6.83 20.76
C LYS A 94 0.82 -6.37 19.59
N VAL A 95 1.44 -5.61 18.67
CA VAL A 95 0.86 -5.24 17.38
C VAL A 95 1.87 -5.55 16.28
N ASN A 96 1.46 -6.43 15.37
CA ASN A 96 2.31 -6.94 14.31
C ASN A 96 1.68 -6.66 12.94
N ILE A 97 2.50 -6.25 11.98
CA ILE A 97 2.13 -6.06 10.58
C ILE A 97 2.93 -7.05 9.73
N PHE A 98 2.24 -7.83 8.91
CA PHE A 98 2.82 -8.87 8.06
C PHE A 98 2.66 -8.50 6.59
N SER A 99 3.74 -8.64 5.84
CA SER A 99 3.82 -8.41 4.40
C SER A 99 4.74 -9.45 3.79
N ASP A 100 4.46 -9.90 2.58
CA ASP A 100 5.34 -10.79 1.80
C ASP A 100 6.33 -10.03 0.91
N SER A 101 6.11 -8.73 0.70
CA SER A 101 7.06 -7.88 -0.03
C SER A 101 8.29 -7.48 0.80
N THR A 102 9.41 -8.17 0.58
CA THR A 102 10.73 -7.81 1.15
C THR A 102 11.20 -6.42 0.69
N ILE A 103 10.94 -6.06 -0.57
CA ILE A 103 11.29 -4.75 -1.15
C ILE A 103 10.61 -3.61 -0.38
N VAL A 104 9.32 -3.73 -0.12
CA VAL A 104 8.56 -2.68 0.58
C VAL A 104 8.97 -2.60 2.04
N LEU A 105 9.22 -3.75 2.70
CA LEU A 105 9.78 -3.77 4.05
C LEU A 105 11.14 -3.06 4.10
N ALA A 106 12.01 -3.31 3.11
CA ALA A 106 13.28 -2.61 2.99
C ALA A 106 13.11 -1.09 2.84
N TRP A 107 12.12 -0.62 2.06
CA TRP A 107 11.85 0.81 1.93
C TRP A 107 11.35 1.46 3.22
N ILE A 108 10.54 0.76 4.01
CA ILE A 108 10.02 1.26 5.29
C ILE A 108 11.15 1.40 6.32
N HIS A 109 12.13 0.50 6.29
CA HIS A 109 13.27 0.51 7.20
C HIS A 109 14.49 1.27 6.63
N SER A 110 14.43 1.71 5.38
CA SER A 110 15.55 2.35 4.71
C SER A 110 15.88 3.73 5.30
N LYS A 111 17.17 4.00 5.46
CA LYS A 111 17.71 5.34 5.70
C LYS A 111 18.22 6.01 4.42
N LYS A 112 18.17 5.31 3.28
CA LYS A 112 18.68 5.81 1.99
C LYS A 112 17.63 6.68 1.31
N ARG A 113 18.07 7.46 0.31
CA ARG A 113 17.17 8.25 -0.53
C ARG A 113 16.31 7.32 -1.38
N LEU A 114 14.99 7.44 -1.26
CA LEU A 114 14.01 6.68 -2.04
C LEU A 114 13.44 7.54 -3.19
N PRO A 115 12.89 6.91 -4.25
CA PRO A 115 12.13 7.62 -5.27
C PRO A 115 11.00 8.46 -4.65
N SER A 116 10.76 9.66 -5.19
CA SER A 116 9.84 10.65 -4.58
C SER A 116 8.43 10.13 -4.29
N LEU A 117 7.90 9.22 -5.11
CA LEU A 117 6.59 8.60 -4.91
C LEU A 117 6.59 7.59 -3.75
N VAL A 118 7.68 6.84 -3.57
CA VAL A 118 7.89 5.91 -2.46
C VAL A 118 8.06 6.70 -1.16
N THR A 119 8.90 7.74 -1.18
CA THR A 119 9.15 8.62 -0.03
C THR A 119 7.88 9.20 0.57
N LYS A 120 6.94 9.67 -0.26
CA LYS A 120 5.66 10.24 0.24
C LYS A 120 4.82 9.21 0.99
N LEU A 121 4.81 7.95 0.53
CA LEU A 121 4.02 6.89 1.16
C LEU A 121 4.71 6.36 2.42
N THR A 122 6.03 6.15 2.39
CA THR A 122 6.80 5.75 3.58
C THR A 122 6.71 6.80 4.69
N GLN A 123 6.76 8.10 4.34
CA GLN A 123 6.52 9.19 5.30
C GLN A 123 5.13 9.11 5.93
N LYS A 124 4.08 8.80 5.16
CA LYS A 124 2.72 8.65 5.69
C LYS A 124 2.58 7.45 6.62
N ILE A 125 3.23 6.34 6.28
CA ILE A 125 3.32 5.16 7.14
C ILE A 125 4.02 5.53 8.46
N GLN A 126 5.16 6.22 8.36
CA GLN A 126 5.94 6.65 9.52
C GLN A 126 5.17 7.62 10.42
N MET A 127 4.49 8.64 9.85
CA MET A 127 3.62 9.54 10.62
C MET A 127 2.48 8.78 11.34
N SER A 128 1.93 7.74 10.71
CA SER A 128 0.90 6.91 11.35
C SER A 128 1.47 6.11 12.52
N ARG A 129 2.68 5.58 12.36
CA ARG A 129 3.42 4.89 13.43
C ARG A 129 3.74 5.83 14.59
N GLU A 130 4.21 7.04 14.30
CA GLU A 130 4.56 8.05 15.31
C GLU A 130 3.35 8.50 16.12
N ARG A 131 2.19 8.70 15.48
CA ARG A 131 0.93 9.08 16.16
C ARG A 131 0.50 8.08 17.24
N ILE A 132 0.87 6.80 17.10
CA ILE A 132 0.54 5.75 18.08
C ILE A 132 1.75 5.23 18.84
N ALA A 133 2.94 5.80 18.64
CA ALA A 133 4.18 5.29 19.23
C ALA A 133 4.20 5.38 20.77
N SER A 134 3.52 6.38 21.35
CA SER A 134 3.37 6.52 22.81
C SER A 134 2.39 5.51 23.41
N ILE A 135 1.51 4.93 22.58
CA ILE A 135 0.47 4.00 23.01
C ILE A 135 0.95 2.56 22.79
N GLN A 136 1.56 2.28 21.63
CA GLN A 136 1.90 0.94 21.24
C GLN A 136 3.06 0.86 20.25
N LYS A 137 3.98 -0.08 20.48
CA LYS A 137 5.06 -0.40 19.55
C LYS A 137 4.54 -1.33 18.46
N ILE A 138 4.77 -0.94 17.20
CA ILE A 138 4.45 -1.74 16.01
C ILE A 138 5.69 -2.49 15.54
N ARG A 139 5.52 -3.78 15.22
CA ARG A 139 6.55 -4.62 14.62
C ARG A 139 6.13 -5.03 13.21
N PHE A 140 7.09 -5.00 12.29
CA PHE A 140 6.90 -5.45 10.91
C PHE A 140 7.60 -6.78 10.72
N TYR A 141 6.96 -7.69 10.01
CA TYR A 141 7.48 -9.01 9.68
C TYR A 141 7.31 -9.29 8.20
N HIS A 142 8.31 -9.96 7.63
CA HIS A 142 8.13 -10.68 6.40
C HIS A 142 7.42 -12.01 6.70
N VAL A 143 6.40 -12.33 5.89
CA VAL A 143 5.72 -13.63 5.90
C VAL A 143 5.74 -14.19 4.47
N PRO A 144 6.03 -15.47 4.24
CA PRO A 144 5.91 -16.08 2.92
C PRO A 144 4.51 -15.87 2.34
N THR A 145 4.40 -15.73 1.01
CA THR A 145 3.12 -15.51 0.32
C THR A 145 2.09 -16.60 0.62
N GLU A 146 2.53 -17.85 0.76
CA GLU A 146 1.69 -19.01 1.10
C GLU A 146 1.09 -18.91 2.51
N GLU A 147 1.79 -18.23 3.42
CA GLU A 147 1.39 -17.97 4.80
C GLU A 147 0.74 -16.57 4.95
N ASN A 148 0.52 -15.85 3.84
CA ASN A 148 -0.11 -14.54 3.85
C ASN A 148 -1.61 -14.63 3.56
N VAL A 149 -2.43 -14.69 4.61
CA VAL A 149 -3.89 -14.79 4.50
C VAL A 149 -4.54 -13.59 3.76
N ALA A 150 -3.85 -12.45 3.64
CA ALA A 150 -4.35 -11.30 2.89
C ALA A 150 -4.42 -11.55 1.37
N VAL A 151 -3.70 -12.55 0.84
CA VAL A 151 -3.77 -12.97 -0.57
C VAL A 151 -5.19 -13.31 -1.00
N HIS A 152 -6.00 -13.86 -0.10
CA HIS A 152 -7.41 -14.16 -0.41
C HIS A 152 -8.29 -12.91 -0.52
N ALA A 153 -7.87 -11.78 0.07
CA ALA A 153 -8.57 -10.51 -0.07
C ALA A 153 -8.33 -9.85 -1.44
N THR A 154 -7.22 -10.17 -2.12
CA THR A 154 -6.83 -9.61 -3.42
C THR A 154 -7.10 -10.58 -4.58
N GLY A 155 -6.97 -11.89 -4.35
CA GLY A 155 -7.20 -12.97 -5.32
C GLY A 155 -8.60 -13.60 -5.25
N GLY A 156 -9.32 -13.39 -4.15
CA GLY A 156 -10.63 -14.00 -3.92
C GLY A 156 -10.53 -15.43 -3.37
N LEU A 157 -11.69 -15.98 -3.02
CA LEU A 157 -11.82 -17.32 -2.46
C LEU A 157 -13.07 -17.98 -3.06
N SER A 158 -12.94 -19.22 -3.56
CA SER A 158 -14.10 -19.98 -4.03
C SER A 158 -15.01 -20.34 -2.84
N ARG A 159 -16.30 -20.59 -3.11
CA ARG A 159 -17.27 -20.94 -2.06
C ARG A 159 -16.88 -22.22 -1.34
N GLU A 160 -16.35 -23.18 -2.08
CA GLU A 160 -15.90 -24.48 -1.60
C GLU A 160 -14.67 -24.33 -0.71
N ALA A 161 -13.68 -23.54 -1.14
CA ALA A 161 -12.46 -23.27 -0.35
C ALA A 161 -12.76 -22.40 0.87
N ALA A 162 -13.78 -21.55 0.83
CA ALA A 162 -14.17 -20.68 1.93
C ALA A 162 -14.76 -21.43 3.13
N ARG A 163 -15.21 -22.68 2.95
CA ARG A 163 -15.73 -23.50 4.05
C ARG A 163 -14.59 -23.81 5.02
N ASN A 164 -14.75 -23.40 6.28
CA ASN A 164 -13.76 -23.60 7.35
C ASN A 164 -12.37 -22.96 7.11
N HIS A 165 -12.26 -22.01 6.18
CA HIS A 165 -10.99 -21.41 5.79
C HIS A 165 -10.31 -20.58 6.88
N ALA A 166 -8.96 -20.54 6.86
CA ALA A 166 -8.12 -19.74 7.75
C ALA A 166 -8.49 -18.25 7.73
N TRP A 167 -9.02 -17.75 6.61
CA TRP A 167 -9.54 -16.37 6.48
C TRP A 167 -10.48 -15.98 7.64
N PHE A 168 -11.36 -16.88 8.07
CA PHE A 168 -12.36 -16.60 9.10
C PHE A 168 -11.86 -16.86 10.53
N LYS A 169 -10.87 -17.75 10.70
CA LYS A 169 -10.38 -18.22 12.01
C LYS A 169 -9.03 -17.61 12.41
N GLY A 170 -8.30 -17.05 11.44
CA GLY A 170 -6.87 -16.75 11.56
C GLY A 170 -6.01 -17.98 11.24
N LEU A 171 -4.72 -17.73 11.01
CA LEU A 171 -3.72 -18.79 10.82
C LEU A 171 -3.44 -19.51 12.14
N GLU A 172 -3.23 -20.82 12.09
CA GLU A 172 -3.06 -21.65 13.29
C GLU A 172 -1.84 -21.20 14.11
N TRP A 173 -0.74 -20.87 13.44
CA TRP A 173 0.50 -20.44 14.10
C TRP A 173 0.36 -19.11 14.86
N LEU A 174 -0.68 -18.30 14.63
CA LEU A 174 -0.97 -17.13 15.48
C LEU A 174 -1.33 -17.55 16.92
N ASN A 175 -1.73 -18.80 17.13
CA ASN A 175 -1.94 -19.38 18.45
C ASN A 175 -0.69 -20.02 19.05
N SER A 176 0.40 -20.12 18.29
CA SER A 176 1.70 -20.63 18.77
C SER A 176 2.58 -19.51 19.34
N THR A 177 3.69 -19.86 19.99
CA THR A 177 4.70 -18.88 20.41
C THR A 177 5.33 -18.20 19.20
N GLU A 178 5.74 -16.94 19.38
CA GLU A 178 6.36 -16.12 18.31
C GLU A 178 7.62 -16.77 17.72
N SER A 179 8.33 -17.59 18.49
CA SER A 179 9.49 -18.38 18.03
C SER A 179 9.16 -19.40 16.94
N ASN A 180 7.90 -19.81 16.83
CA ASN A 180 7.45 -20.85 15.90
C ASN A 180 6.71 -20.24 14.71
N TRP A 181 6.69 -18.92 14.59
CA TRP A 181 6.04 -18.25 13.47
C TRP A 181 6.91 -18.39 12.22
N PRO A 182 6.31 -18.67 11.04
CA PRO A 182 7.04 -18.77 9.78
C PRO A 182 7.33 -17.37 9.22
N VAL A 183 7.98 -16.52 10.01
CA VAL A 183 8.20 -15.11 9.70
C VAL A 183 9.63 -14.72 9.94
N SER A 184 10.06 -13.66 9.26
CA SER A 184 11.39 -13.07 9.45
C SER A 184 11.27 -11.61 9.85
N THR A 185 12.10 -11.17 10.78
CA THR A 185 12.27 -9.74 11.07
C THR A 185 13.05 -9.06 9.96
N PHE A 186 12.95 -7.74 9.85
CA PHE A 186 13.75 -7.00 8.87
C PHE A 186 15.25 -7.19 9.10
N GLU A 187 15.67 -7.21 10.37
CA GLU A 187 17.06 -7.40 10.76
C GLU A 187 17.63 -8.77 10.31
N GLU A 188 16.81 -9.82 10.31
CA GLU A 188 17.16 -11.15 9.81
C GLU A 188 17.31 -11.17 8.28
N LEU A 189 16.45 -10.45 7.55
CA LEU A 189 16.51 -10.34 6.08
C LEU A 189 17.76 -9.60 5.61
N THR A 190 18.21 -8.58 6.35
CA THR A 190 19.38 -7.78 5.98
C THR A 190 20.71 -8.46 6.24
N GLN A 191 20.75 -9.48 7.10
CA GLN A 191 21.96 -10.26 7.35
C GLN A 191 22.30 -11.20 6.19
N THR A 192 21.34 -11.45 5.29
CA THR A 192 21.50 -12.41 4.20
C THR A 192 21.94 -11.76 2.89
N ASP A 193 21.46 -10.57 2.52
CA ASP A 193 21.90 -9.88 1.29
C ASP A 193 21.64 -8.35 1.35
N GLU A 194 22.66 -7.55 1.70
CA GLU A 194 22.58 -6.08 1.67
C GLU A 194 22.45 -5.51 0.24
N ASP A 195 22.81 -6.26 -0.80
CA ASP A 195 22.88 -5.76 -2.16
C ASP A 195 21.60 -6.01 -2.99
N GLU A 196 20.89 -7.14 -2.82
CA GLU A 196 19.69 -7.45 -3.63
C GLU A 196 18.47 -6.61 -3.26
N CYS A 197 18.22 -6.37 -1.96
CA CYS A 197 17.10 -5.54 -1.49
C CYS A 197 17.19 -4.07 -1.97
N TYR A 198 18.42 -3.60 -2.25
CA TYR A 198 18.68 -2.26 -2.75
C TYR A 198 18.93 -2.21 -4.26
N ALA A 199 19.28 -3.32 -4.91
CA ALA A 199 19.44 -3.38 -6.37
C ALA A 199 18.16 -2.94 -7.11
N PHE A 200 16.97 -3.27 -6.58
CA PHE A 200 15.70 -2.83 -7.16
C PHE A 200 15.44 -1.32 -7.06
N LEU A 201 16.02 -0.63 -6.06
CA LEU A 201 15.97 0.85 -6.00
C LEU A 201 16.71 1.46 -7.19
N ASN A 202 17.85 0.87 -7.58
CA ASN A 202 18.60 1.28 -8.76
C ASN A 202 17.83 0.95 -10.05
N THR A 203 17.18 -0.21 -10.13
CA THR A 203 16.35 -0.59 -11.30
C THR A 203 15.11 0.30 -11.48
N ILE A 204 14.51 0.81 -10.41
CA ILE A 204 13.43 1.82 -10.51
C ILE A 204 13.97 3.16 -11.02
N GLU A 205 15.17 3.58 -10.59
CA GLU A 205 15.80 4.78 -11.16
C GLU A 205 16.13 4.58 -12.66
N GLU A 206 16.59 3.40 -13.05
CA GLU A 206 16.90 3.07 -14.45
C GLU A 206 15.64 2.92 -15.32
N THR A 207 14.58 2.28 -14.84
CA THR A 207 13.31 2.19 -15.58
C THR A 207 12.62 3.55 -15.70
N ASN A 208 12.79 4.46 -14.71
CA ASN A 208 12.37 5.85 -14.86
C ASN A 208 13.26 6.65 -15.82
N LYS A 209 14.54 6.31 -15.96
CA LYS A 209 15.42 6.87 -17.01
C LYS A 209 15.06 6.34 -18.40
N ILE A 210 14.69 5.06 -18.53
CA ILE A 210 14.30 4.42 -19.80
C ILE A 210 12.88 4.86 -20.23
N ALA A 211 11.98 5.18 -19.29
CA ALA A 211 10.66 5.74 -19.57
C ALA A 211 10.67 7.22 -19.99
N HIS A 212 11.84 7.85 -20.15
CA HIS A 212 11.96 9.06 -20.95
C HIS A 212 11.98 8.71 -22.45
N GLU A 213 10.95 8.01 -22.95
CA GLU A 213 10.48 8.34 -24.29
C GLU A 213 10.17 9.83 -24.26
N LYS A 214 10.97 10.61 -25.00
CA LYS A 214 10.96 12.09 -25.08
C LYS A 214 9.65 12.64 -24.57
N ALA A 215 9.65 13.12 -23.31
CA ALA A 215 8.45 13.64 -22.68
C ALA A 215 7.81 14.62 -23.67
N ARG A 216 6.62 14.27 -24.17
CA ARG A 216 5.93 15.13 -25.14
C ARG A 216 5.80 16.51 -24.48
N ILE A 217 6.28 17.53 -25.18
CA ILE A 217 6.26 18.93 -24.69
C ILE A 217 4.84 19.29 -24.22
N TRP A 218 3.82 18.70 -24.84
CA TRP A 218 2.43 18.79 -24.43
C TRP A 218 1.84 17.39 -24.19
N PRO A 219 1.41 17.06 -22.94
CA PRO A 219 0.75 15.80 -22.64
C PRO A 219 -0.72 15.86 -23.08
N THR A 220 -0.96 15.58 -24.35
CA THR A 220 -2.28 15.67 -24.99
C THR A 220 -3.29 14.68 -24.38
N GLU A 221 -2.83 13.54 -23.89
CA GLU A 221 -3.64 12.54 -23.19
C GLU A 221 -4.34 13.04 -21.92
N LYS A 222 -3.94 14.19 -21.35
CA LYS A 222 -4.58 14.79 -20.15
C LYS A 222 -5.55 15.92 -20.48
N ILE A 223 -5.69 16.29 -21.76
CA ILE A 223 -6.48 17.44 -22.20
C ILE A 223 -7.62 16.95 -23.09
N ILE A 224 -8.83 17.00 -22.57
CA ILE A 224 -10.03 16.46 -23.22
C ILE A 224 -10.63 17.45 -24.24
N SER A 225 -10.23 18.74 -24.20
CA SER A 225 -10.79 19.81 -25.06
C SER A 225 -9.78 20.27 -26.12
N TYR A 226 -10.18 20.19 -27.38
CA TYR A 226 -9.38 20.64 -28.52
C TYR A 226 -9.06 22.14 -28.47
N ASP A 227 -10.02 23.00 -28.09
CA ASP A 227 -9.78 24.44 -27.94
C ASP A 227 -8.82 24.77 -26.80
N LYS A 228 -8.76 23.92 -25.77
CA LYS A 228 -7.77 24.05 -24.71
C LYS A 228 -6.37 23.73 -25.23
N ILE A 229 -6.23 22.74 -26.10
CA ILE A 229 -4.95 22.41 -26.77
C ILE A 229 -4.51 23.57 -27.67
N LYS A 230 -5.40 24.12 -28.51
CA LYS A 230 -5.10 25.30 -29.36
C LYS A 230 -4.53 26.45 -28.54
N ARG A 231 -5.16 26.79 -27.42
CA ARG A 231 -4.69 27.85 -26.51
C ARG A 231 -3.33 27.55 -25.92
N ILE A 232 -3.11 26.33 -25.43
CA ILE A 232 -1.81 25.92 -24.85
C ILE A 232 -0.69 26.04 -25.89
N VAL A 233 -0.93 25.60 -27.13
CA VAL A 233 0.06 25.72 -28.21
C VAL A 233 0.30 27.19 -28.56
N ALA A 234 -0.76 28.01 -28.70
CA ALA A 234 -0.64 29.43 -29.00
C ALA A 234 0.15 30.20 -27.93
N TYR A 235 -0.12 29.98 -26.64
CA TYR A 235 0.64 30.60 -25.55
C TYR A 235 2.10 30.14 -25.53
N SER A 236 2.35 28.86 -25.81
CA SER A 236 3.71 28.31 -25.88
C SER A 236 4.50 28.96 -27.02
N LEU A 237 3.89 29.11 -28.21
CA LEU A 237 4.50 29.80 -29.35
C LEU A 237 4.72 31.29 -29.08
N ARG A 238 3.76 31.97 -28.43
CA ARG A 238 3.89 33.37 -28.03
C ARG A 238 5.04 33.57 -27.05
N PHE A 239 5.20 32.68 -26.07
CA PHE A 239 6.30 32.67 -25.12
C PHE A 239 7.66 32.48 -25.83
N VAL A 240 7.77 31.50 -26.72
CA VAL A 240 8.98 31.26 -27.53
C VAL A 240 9.32 32.47 -28.40
N ARG A 241 8.33 33.10 -29.02
CA ARG A 241 8.53 34.33 -29.80
C ARG A 241 9.07 35.48 -28.95
N ASN A 242 8.51 35.67 -27.75
CA ASN A 242 8.94 36.73 -26.84
C ASN A 242 10.38 36.52 -26.35
N ILE A 243 10.78 35.28 -26.07
CA ILE A 243 12.14 34.97 -25.59
C ILE A 243 13.16 34.94 -26.72
N SER A 244 12.78 34.51 -27.92
CA SER A 244 13.67 34.48 -29.09
C SER A 244 13.93 35.86 -29.71
N ARG A 245 13.38 36.94 -29.14
CA ARG A 245 13.48 38.32 -29.65
C ARG A 245 13.17 38.42 -31.15
N SER A 246 12.16 37.69 -31.60
CA SER A 246 11.73 37.63 -33.02
C SER A 246 12.78 37.11 -34.01
N ARG A 247 13.82 36.38 -33.55
CA ARG A 247 14.83 35.76 -34.44
C ARG A 247 14.34 34.52 -35.18
N ILE A 248 13.18 33.99 -34.82
CA ILE A 248 12.55 32.83 -35.47
C ILE A 248 11.48 33.37 -36.43
N ALA A 249 11.48 32.89 -37.68
CA ALA A 249 10.59 33.34 -38.75
C ALA A 249 9.10 33.28 -38.36
N SER A 250 8.27 34.13 -38.98
CA SER A 250 6.82 34.08 -38.80
C SER A 250 6.29 32.72 -39.23
N ILE A 251 5.49 32.11 -38.37
CA ILE A 251 4.59 31.03 -38.78
C ILE A 251 3.52 31.73 -39.61
N ASP A 252 3.50 31.48 -40.92
CA ASP A 252 2.40 31.92 -41.78
C ASP A 252 1.13 31.23 -41.30
N CYS A 253 0.37 31.93 -40.47
CA CYS A 253 -0.94 31.48 -40.04
C CYS A 253 -1.91 31.61 -41.22
N CYS A 254 -2.22 30.49 -41.88
CA CYS A 254 -3.52 30.38 -42.52
C CYS A 254 -4.60 30.47 -41.44
N GLU A 255 -5.41 31.53 -41.59
CA GLU A 255 -6.71 31.78 -40.97
C GLU A 255 -6.74 32.12 -39.46
N THR A 256 -6.63 33.44 -39.23
CA THR A 256 -7.38 34.26 -38.25
C THR A 256 -7.92 33.56 -36.98
N PHE A 257 -7.19 33.74 -35.87
CA PHE A 257 -7.70 33.63 -34.50
C PHE A 257 -7.71 34.99 -33.79
N ASP A 258 -7.94 36.07 -34.54
CA ASP A 258 -8.29 37.35 -33.94
C ASP A 258 -9.80 37.34 -33.67
N LEU A 259 -10.15 37.56 -32.40
CA LEU A 259 -11.51 37.68 -31.80
C LEU A 259 -11.92 36.51 -30.88
N ILE A 260 -11.24 36.38 -29.74
CA ILE A 260 -11.95 36.03 -28.49
C ILE A 260 -11.48 37.03 -27.42
N PRO A 261 -12.34 37.96 -26.96
CA PRO A 261 -12.01 38.86 -25.86
C PRO A 261 -11.80 38.06 -24.58
N ASN A 262 -10.88 38.53 -23.74
CA ASN A 262 -10.65 37.98 -22.41
C ASN A 262 -11.95 37.97 -21.60
N ALA A 263 -12.39 36.78 -21.20
CA ALA A 263 -13.26 36.52 -20.05
C ALA A 263 -12.91 35.14 -19.48
#